data_AF-A0A2G8RG33-F1
#
_entry.id   AF-A0A2G8RG33-F1
#
_cell.length_a   1.000
_cell.length_b   1.000
_cell.length_c   1.000
_cell.angle_alpha   90.00
_cell.angle_beta   90.00
_cell.angle_gamma   90.00
#
_symmetry.space_group_name_H-M   'P 1'
#
loop_
_entity.id
_entity.type
_entity.pdbx_description
1 polymer ?
#
loop_
_entity_poly.entity_id
_entity_poly.type
_entity_poly.pdbx_seq_one_letter_code
_entity_poly.pdbx_strand_id
1 'polypeptide(L)'
;MDAHQITAGLALVLALFAARAYIPNLLAEMTPPASSLAWGFFFFSLGAIGRSTYWSFGRVLPGDAWPEIRDQLGGLNANIGFDLMLILGLILILRARLLAIPEADRRGYNIITCVTYPEPFRLYSILRRK
;
A
#
# COMPACT_ATOMS: atom_id res chain seq x y z
N MET A 1 -6.15 -19.51 -25.51
CA MET A 1 -5.41 -19.23 -24.25
C MET A 1 -4.33 -18.25 -24.62
N ASP A 2 -4.70 -16.98 -24.49
CA ASP A 2 -4.38 -15.97 -25.49
C ASP A 2 -3.12 -15.19 -25.13
N ALA A 3 -2.39 -14.68 -26.12
CA ALA A 3 -1.11 -14.00 -25.95
C ALA A 3 -1.09 -12.96 -24.82
N HIS A 4 -2.23 -12.33 -24.53
CA HIS A 4 -2.44 -11.45 -23.37
C HIS A 4 -2.08 -12.08 -22.02
N GLN A 5 -2.47 -13.34 -21.76
CA GLN A 5 -2.15 -14.05 -20.52
C GLN A 5 -0.66 -14.31 -20.38
N ILE A 6 0.00 -14.65 -21.49
CA ILE A 6 1.46 -14.87 -21.55
C ILE A 6 2.19 -13.55 -21.31
N THR A 7 1.79 -12.47 -21.97
CA THR A 7 2.40 -11.15 -21.77
C THR A 7 2.18 -10.59 -20.37
N ALA A 8 0.99 -10.81 -19.78
CA ALA A 8 0.70 -10.40 -18.41
C ALA A 8 1.53 -11.19 -17.39
N GLY A 9 1.67 -12.50 -17.59
CA GLY A 9 2.55 -13.34 -16.78
C GLY A 9 4.01 -12.91 -16.87
N LEU A 10 4.51 -12.62 -18.08
CA LEU A 10 5.87 -12.16 -18.29
C LEU A 10 6.11 -10.79 -17.64
N ALA A 11 5.18 -9.85 -17.80
CA ALA A 11 5.24 -8.54 -17.17
C ALA A 11 5.24 -8.63 -15.65
N LEU A 12 4.43 -9.52 -15.07
CA LEU A 12 4.40 -9.77 -13.63
C LEU A 12 5.75 -10.31 -13.13
N VAL A 13 6.32 -11.31 -13.81
CA VAL A 13 7.63 -11.87 -13.43
C VAL A 13 8.72 -10.81 -13.51
N LEU A 14 8.76 -10.00 -14.58
CA LEU A 14 9.74 -8.92 -14.72
C LEU A 14 9.56 -7.83 -13.65
N ALA A 15 8.32 -7.47 -13.33
CA ALA A 15 8.01 -6.51 -12.27
C ALA A 15 8.45 -7.03 -10.89
N LEU A 16 8.21 -8.31 -10.58
CA LEU A 16 8.68 -8.95 -9.34
C LEU A 16 10.21 -9.01 -9.26
N PHE A 17 10.88 -9.28 -10.38
CA PHE A 17 12.35 -9.31 -10.45
C PHE A 17 12.96 -7.93 -10.24
N ALA A 18 12.40 -6.91 -10.90
CA ALA A 18 12.77 -5.52 -10.71
C ALA A 18 12.51 -5.08 -9.26
N ALA A 19 11.33 -5.40 -8.71
CA ALA A 19 11.00 -5.11 -7.32
C ALA A 19 12.03 -5.73 -6.36
N ARG A 20 12.37 -7.01 -6.52
CA ARG A 20 13.40 -7.68 -5.70
C ARG A 20 14.77 -6.96 -5.76
N ALA A 21 15.18 -6.49 -6.92
CA ALA A 21 16.48 -5.84 -7.11
C ALA A 21 16.51 -4.42 -6.53
N TYR A 22 15.43 -3.65 -6.68
CA TYR A 22 15.41 -2.23 -6.32
C TYR A 22 14.84 -1.93 -4.94
N ILE A 23 13.92 -2.76 -4.41
CA ILE A 23 13.32 -2.54 -3.08
C ILE A 23 14.39 -2.44 -1.98
N PRO A 24 15.38 -3.34 -1.86
CA PRO A 24 16.39 -3.23 -0.81
C PRO A 24 17.20 -1.94 -0.89
N ASN A 25 17.56 -1.50 -2.10
CA ASN A 25 18.33 -0.28 -2.33
C ASN A 25 17.51 0.98 -2.01
N LEU A 26 16.23 0.99 -2.41
CA LEU A 26 15.29 2.05 -2.04
C LEU A 26 15.11 2.15 -0.53
N LEU A 27 14.96 1.02 0.16
CA LEU A 27 14.78 1.00 1.62
C LEU A 27 16.05 1.39 2.38
N ALA A 28 17.24 1.09 1.84
CA ALA A 28 18.51 1.44 2.47
C ALA A 28 18.78 2.96 2.49
N GLU A 29 18.28 3.71 1.50
CA GLU A 29 18.45 5.17 1.42
C GLU A 29 17.31 5.96 2.09
N MET A 30 16.20 5.30 2.44
CA MET A 30 15.01 5.96 2.98
C MET A 30 15.13 6.28 4.47
N THR A 31 14.73 7.49 4.84
CA THR A 31 14.49 7.83 6.25
C THR A 31 13.31 7.00 6.80
N PRO A 32 13.25 6.70 8.11
CA PRO A 32 12.16 5.92 8.70
C PRO A 32 10.74 6.44 8.40
N PRO A 33 10.49 7.77 8.36
CA PRO A 33 9.21 8.32 7.89
C PRO A 33 8.94 8.01 6.42
N ALA A 34 9.94 8.18 5.53
CA ALA A 34 9.80 7.93 4.10
C ALA A 34 9.49 6.46 3.80
N SER A 35 10.17 5.53 4.48
CA SER A 35 9.92 4.09 4.35
C SER A 35 8.51 3.71 4.81
N SER A 36 8.08 4.23 5.97
CA SER A 36 6.72 3.99 6.49
C SER A 36 5.66 4.55 5.54
N LEU A 37 5.91 5.72 4.95
CA LEU A 37 5.00 6.34 4.00
C LEU A 37 4.91 5.54 2.69
N ALA A 38 6.04 5.08 2.15
CA ALA A 38 6.09 4.29 0.92
C ALA A 38 5.37 2.95 1.07
N TRP A 39 5.66 2.21 2.15
CA TRP A 39 4.93 0.98 2.45
C TRP A 39 3.46 1.22 2.75
N GLY A 40 3.14 2.34 3.42
CA GLY A 40 1.78 2.76 3.66
C GLY A 40 0.97 2.94 2.37
N PHE A 41 1.52 3.68 1.41
CA PHE A 41 0.91 3.83 0.09
C PHE A 41 0.84 2.53 -0.69
N PHE A 42 1.86 1.68 -0.60
CA PHE A 42 1.85 0.37 -1.26
C PHE A 42 0.69 -0.50 -0.77
N PHE A 43 0.57 -0.72 0.54
CA PHE A 43 -0.50 -1.53 1.11
C PHE A 43 -1.88 -0.92 0.92
N PHE A 44 -1.99 0.40 1.06
CA PHE A 44 -3.24 1.11 0.80
C PHE A 44 -3.68 0.95 -0.67
N SER A 45 -2.78 1.15 -1.62
CA SER A 45 -3.08 1.00 -3.05
C SER A 45 -3.39 -0.45 -3.41
N LEU A 46 -2.64 -1.41 -2.87
CA LEU A 46 -2.89 -2.83 -3.07
C LEU A 46 -4.27 -3.25 -2.54
N GLY A 47 -4.63 -2.79 -1.34
CA GLY A 47 -5.96 -3.03 -0.76
C GLY A 47 -7.07 -2.38 -1.59
N ALA A 48 -6.90 -1.11 -1.98
CA ALA A 48 -7.89 -0.36 -2.75
C ALA A 48 -8.11 -0.93 -4.16
N ILE A 49 -7.02 -1.15 -4.90
CA ILE A 49 -7.05 -1.71 -6.26
C ILE A 49 -7.51 -3.16 -6.21
N GLY A 50 -7.01 -3.96 -5.27
CA GLY A 50 -7.42 -5.35 -5.08
C GLY A 50 -8.91 -5.47 -4.80
N ARG A 51 -9.43 -4.67 -3.87
CA ARG A 51 -10.87 -4.62 -3.55
C ARG A 51 -11.71 -4.15 -4.74
N SER A 52 -11.28 -3.10 -5.43
CA SER A 52 -11.98 -2.57 -6.61
C SER A 52 -12.01 -3.59 -7.75
N THR A 53 -10.86 -4.23 -8.01
CA THR A 53 -10.73 -5.28 -9.03
C THR A 53 -11.62 -6.47 -8.69
N TYR A 54 -11.56 -6.93 -7.44
CA TYR A 54 -12.36 -8.05 -6.97
C TYR A 54 -13.86 -7.75 -7.09
N TRP A 55 -14.37 -6.67 -6.51
CA TRP A 55 -15.82 -6.44 -6.49
C TRP A 55 -16.40 -5.80 -7.75
N SER A 56 -15.65 -4.90 -8.40
CA SER A 56 -16.16 -4.09 -9.51
C SER A 56 -15.79 -4.73 -10.85
N PHE A 57 -14.51 -4.98 -11.11
CA PHE A 57 -14.07 -5.59 -12.36
C PHE A 57 -14.38 -7.09 -12.43
N GLY A 58 -14.36 -7.78 -11.29
CA GLY A 58 -14.73 -9.19 -11.19
C GLY A 58 -16.16 -9.45 -11.65
N ARG A 59 -17.06 -8.45 -11.62
CA ARG A 59 -18.42 -8.58 -12.15
C ARG A 59 -18.50 -8.35 -13.66
N VAL A 60 -17.56 -7.59 -14.24
CA VAL A 60 -17.60 -7.19 -15.66
C VAL A 60 -17.21 -8.34 -16.59
N LEU A 61 -16.24 -9.17 -16.20
CA LEU A 61 -15.74 -10.25 -17.07
C LEU A 61 -16.64 -11.51 -17.10
N PRO A 62 -17.10 -12.05 -15.95
CA PRO A 62 -17.89 -13.28 -15.90
C PRO A 62 -19.39 -13.03 -15.76
N GLY A 63 -19.83 -11.77 -15.63
CA GLY A 63 -21.24 -11.40 -15.53
C GLY A 63 -21.97 -12.13 -14.39
N ASP A 64 -22.94 -12.95 -14.76
CA ASP A 64 -23.81 -13.68 -13.82
C ASP A 64 -23.09 -14.82 -13.09
N ALA A 65 -21.97 -15.32 -13.61
CA ALA A 65 -21.16 -16.34 -12.95
C ALA A 65 -20.27 -15.78 -11.83
N TRP A 66 -20.20 -14.45 -11.70
CA TRP A 66 -19.32 -13.82 -10.71
C TRP A 66 -19.54 -14.26 -9.25
N PRO A 67 -20.78 -14.41 -8.74
CA PRO A 67 -20.99 -14.86 -7.36
C PRO A 67 -20.31 -16.20 -7.05
N GLU A 68 -20.39 -17.16 -7.97
CA GLU A 68 -19.80 -18.48 -7.81
C GLU A 68 -18.27 -18.42 -7.85
N ILE A 69 -17.70 -17.71 -8.83
CA ILE A 69 -16.24 -17.51 -8.95
C ILE A 69 -15.70 -16.77 -7.74
N ARG A 70 -16.38 -15.72 -7.28
CA ARG A 70 -16.03 -14.96 -6.08
C ARG A 70 -15.97 -15.87 -4.86
N ASP A 71 -16.96 -16.73 -4.67
CA ASP A 71 -17.01 -17.62 -3.52
C ASP A 71 -15.85 -18.64 -3.55
N GLN A 72 -15.47 -19.13 -4.74
CA GLN A 72 -14.26 -19.94 -4.94
C GLN A 72 -12.95 -19.18 -4.66
N LEU A 73 -12.91 -17.88 -4.98
CA LEU A 73 -11.77 -16.99 -4.69
C LEU A 73 -11.72 -16.54 -3.21
N GLY A 74 -12.59 -17.07 -2.36
CA GLY A 74 -12.59 -16.84 -0.92
C GLY A 74 -13.67 -15.87 -0.44
N GLY A 75 -14.54 -15.37 -1.32
CA GLY A 75 -15.74 -14.62 -0.96
C GLY A 75 -15.44 -13.42 -0.06
N LEU A 76 -16.03 -13.46 1.14
CA LEU A 76 -15.85 -12.45 2.18
C LEU A 76 -14.41 -12.42 2.74
N ASN A 77 -13.73 -13.57 2.83
CA ASN A 77 -12.38 -13.65 3.39
C ASN A 77 -11.37 -12.87 2.53
N ALA A 78 -11.52 -12.92 1.21
CA ALA A 78 -10.70 -12.13 0.29
C ALA A 78 -10.93 -10.62 0.51
N ASN A 79 -12.18 -10.20 0.72
CA ASN A 79 -12.49 -8.80 1.05
C ASN A 79 -11.86 -8.36 2.37
N ILE A 80 -11.93 -9.20 3.40
CA ILE A 80 -11.27 -8.94 4.69
C ILE A 80 -9.76 -8.78 4.49
N GLY A 81 -9.15 -9.60 3.63
CA GLY A 81 -7.74 -9.47 3.26
C GLY A 81 -7.41 -8.09 2.67
N PHE A 82 -8.21 -7.60 1.72
CA PHE A 82 -8.01 -6.26 1.16
C PHE A 82 -8.23 -5.15 2.20
N ASP A 83 -9.21 -5.30 3.08
CA ASP A 83 -9.48 -4.33 4.15
C ASP A 83 -8.35 -4.29 5.18
N LEU A 84 -7.74 -5.44 5.51
CA LEU A 84 -6.54 -5.50 6.34
C LEU A 84 -5.36 -4.76 5.70
N MET A 85 -5.17 -4.89 4.37
CA MET A 85 -4.14 -4.14 3.65
C MET A 85 -4.40 -2.63 3.68
N LEU A 86 -5.66 -2.20 3.53
CA LEU A 86 -6.05 -0.79 3.68
C LEU A 86 -5.73 -0.26 5.08
N ILE A 87 -6.14 -0.99 6.13
CA ILE A 87 -5.90 -0.61 7.53
C ILE A 87 -4.40 -0.54 7.82
N LEU A 88 -3.64 -1.54 7.38
CA LEU A 88 -2.18 -1.55 7.53
C LEU A 88 -1.54 -0.35 6.82
N GLY A 89 -1.99 -0.05 5.60
CA GLY A 89 -1.55 1.11 4.84
C GLY A 89 -1.77 2.42 5.60
N LEU A 90 -2.98 2.62 6.15
CA LEU A 90 -3.31 3.79 6.96
C LEU A 90 -2.47 3.88 8.25
N ILE A 91 -2.28 2.77 8.96
CA ILE A 91 -1.43 2.72 10.16
C ILE A 91 0.00 3.16 9.82
N LEU A 92 0.55 2.70 8.71
CA LEU A 92 1.90 3.05 8.28
C LEU A 92 2.02 4.51 7.84
N ILE A 93 1.01 5.07 7.17
CA ILE A 93 0.95 6.51 6.83
C ILE A 93 0.89 7.36 8.12
N LEU A 94 0.05 6.99 9.07
CA LEU A 94 -0.05 7.67 10.37
C LEU A 94 1.25 7.56 11.17
N ARG A 95 1.89 6.39 11.15
CA ARG A 95 3.22 6.19 11.74
C ARG A 95 4.26 7.07 11.08
N ALA A 96 4.26 7.19 9.75
CA ALA A 96 5.15 8.09 9.03
C ALA A 96 4.98 9.53 9.52
N ARG A 97 3.74 9.99 9.71
CA ARG A 97 3.43 11.32 10.24
C ARG A 97 3.90 11.49 11.68
N LEU A 98 3.69 10.50 12.56
CA LEU A 98 4.20 10.53 13.94
C LEU A 98 5.73 10.57 13.99
N LEU A 99 6.41 9.83 13.11
CA LEU A 99 7.87 9.81 13.04
C LEU A 99 8.43 11.10 12.45
N ALA A 100 7.67 11.81 11.63
CA ALA A 100 8.05 13.13 11.15
C ALA A 100 8.15 14.12 12.31
N ILE A 101 7.22 14.08 13.28
CA ILE A 101 7.22 14.98 14.44
C ILE A 101 8.58 14.94 15.19
N PRO A 102 9.19 16.10 15.51
CA PRO A 102 10.43 16.17 16.28
C PRO A 102 10.31 15.43 17.61
N GLU A 103 11.40 14.82 18.07
CA GLU A 103 11.38 14.00 19.29
C GLU A 103 10.97 14.77 20.55
N ALA A 104 11.29 16.07 20.60
CA ALA A 104 10.88 16.96 21.68
C ALA A 104 9.35 17.08 21.83
N ASP A 105 8.64 17.09 20.70
CA ASP A 105 7.19 17.28 20.67
C ASP A 105 6.42 15.96 20.70
N ARG A 106 7.07 14.85 20.31
CA ARG A 106 6.42 13.54 20.07
C ARG A 106 5.67 12.99 21.28
N ARG A 107 6.06 13.33 22.52
CA ARG A 107 5.39 12.84 23.75
C ARG A 107 3.92 13.27 23.86
N GLY A 108 3.54 14.39 23.25
CA GLY A 108 2.16 14.88 23.25
C GLY A 108 1.26 14.20 22.21
N TYR A 109 1.84 13.38 21.32
CA TYR A 109 1.14 12.82 20.16
C TYR A 109 1.24 11.30 20.14
N ASN A 110 0.18 10.65 19.67
CA ASN A 110 0.16 9.23 19.37
C ASN A 110 -0.14 9.04 17.88
N ILE A 111 -0.27 7.78 17.44
CA ILE A 111 -0.50 7.46 16.03
C ILE A 111 -1.81 8.04 15.49
N ILE A 112 -2.80 8.31 16.35
CA ILE A 112 -4.10 8.88 15.96
C ILE A 112 -4.04 10.40 16.01
N THR A 113 -3.52 10.97 17.10
CA THR A 113 -3.52 12.43 17.31
C THR A 113 -2.44 13.15 16.49
N CYS A 114 -1.49 12.44 15.88
CA CYS A 114 -0.46 13.06 15.04
C CYS A 114 -1.02 13.79 13.80
N VAL A 115 -2.27 13.50 13.40
CA VAL A 115 -2.93 14.18 12.27
C VAL A 115 -3.25 15.65 12.56
N THR A 116 -3.39 16.02 13.84
CA THR A 116 -3.73 17.40 14.25
C THR A 116 -2.49 18.25 14.53
N TYR A 117 -1.28 17.72 14.34
CA TYR A 117 -0.05 18.49 14.47
C TYR A 117 -0.04 19.63 13.44
N PRO A 118 0.07 20.91 13.86
CA PRO A 118 -0.03 22.07 12.98
C PRO A 118 1.11 22.11 11.94
N GLU A 119 0.77 22.38 10.67
CA GLU A 119 1.67 22.34 9.49
C GLU A 119 2.46 23.66 9.24
N PRO A 120 3.53 23.70 8.40
CA PRO A 120 3.91 22.74 7.35
C PRO A 120 5.19 21.97 7.70
N PHE A 121 5.11 20.63 7.69
CA PHE A 121 6.32 19.82 7.63
C PHE A 121 6.97 20.08 6.27
N ARG A 122 8.01 20.91 6.26
CA ARG A 122 8.87 21.13 5.09
C ARG A 122 9.32 19.76 4.61
N LEU A 123 8.84 19.31 3.44
CA LEU A 123 9.33 18.15 2.68
C LEU A 123 10.87 18.02 2.68
N TYR A 124 11.58 19.14 2.87
CA TYR A 124 13.01 19.23 3.09
C TYR A 124 13.57 18.39 4.26
N SER A 125 12.80 18.07 5.31
CA SER A 125 13.28 17.21 6.40
C SER A 125 13.24 15.72 6.04
N ILE A 126 12.39 15.33 5.08
CA ILE A 126 12.32 13.97 4.53
C ILE A 126 13.42 13.77 3.48
N LEU A 127 13.82 14.86 2.80
CA LEU A 127 14.79 14.87 1.69
C LEU A 127 16.21 15.30 2.06
N ARG A 128 16.54 15.58 3.33
CA ARG A 128 17.92 15.93 3.72
C ARG A 128 18.83 14.69 3.64
N ARG A 129 19.34 14.45 2.42
CA ARG A 129 20.63 13.81 2.17
C ARG A 129 21.73 14.62 2.89
N LYS A 130 22.73 13.87 3.37
CA LYS A 130 24.02 14.37 3.87
C LYS A 130 24.60 15.47 2.98
#